data_AF-A0A1H6SVA4-F1
#
_entry.id   AF-A0A1H6SVA4-F1
#
_cell.length_a   1.000
_cell.length_b   1.000
_cell.length_c   1.000
_cell.angle_alpha   90.00
_cell.angle_beta   90.00
_cell.angle_gamma   90.00
#
_symmetry.space_group_name_H-M   'P 1'
#
loop_
_entity.id
_entity.type
_entity.pdbx_description
1 polymer ?
#
loop_
_entity_poly.entity_id
_entity_poly.type
_entity_poly.pdbx_seq_one_letter_code
_entity_poly.pdbx_strand_id
1 'polypeptide(L)'
;MEFALLGWPVDEPRLRLDYRRFSYAGKFVTGKTGIAVVRGEPPADHESTSVDSLGPLPEDLSESEFDDGILAAVAFNADRTDPKALWLRYLTVRSDLRGSGLELGPRLAAFIKARAAERGYTTVRIAVNNVFSYHALYKSGFAATGRETGLAELILEAPTDAQANVSMSTYQCGLDQFRKREGLSDAEETFLQEHESVDPPEPIHTGRSAQHVDSGVSNPPGTSE
;
A
#
# COMPACT_ATOMS: atom_id res chain seq x y z
N MET A 1 7.25 -15.83 -0.29
CA MET A 1 6.48 -14.58 -0.48
C MET A 1 6.17 -14.39 -1.97
N GLU A 2 4.94 -14.04 -2.30
CA GLU A 2 4.42 -13.92 -3.67
C GLU A 2 3.62 -12.63 -3.82
N PHE A 3 3.80 -11.92 -4.93
CA PHE A 3 2.97 -10.76 -5.31
C PHE A 3 1.87 -11.22 -6.25
N ALA A 4 0.61 -11.02 -5.85
CA ALA A 4 -0.55 -11.50 -6.60
C ALA A 4 -1.56 -10.39 -6.83
N LEU A 5 -2.15 -10.37 -8.02
CA LEU A 5 -3.30 -9.53 -8.35
C LEU A 5 -4.55 -10.39 -8.22
N LEU A 6 -5.41 -10.08 -7.24
CA LEU A 6 -6.65 -10.83 -6.99
C LEU A 6 -7.76 -10.45 -7.98
N GLY A 7 -7.72 -9.24 -8.52
CA GLY A 7 -8.67 -8.78 -9.53
C GLY A 7 -8.62 -7.28 -9.76
N TRP A 8 -9.16 -6.85 -10.90
CA TRP A 8 -9.46 -5.46 -11.22
C TRP A 8 -10.83 -5.06 -10.62
N PRO A 9 -11.19 -3.77 -10.59
CA PRO A 9 -12.49 -3.36 -10.05
C PRO A 9 -13.71 -4.06 -10.66
N VAL A 10 -13.63 -4.45 -11.93
CA VAL A 10 -14.72 -5.17 -12.64
C VAL A 10 -14.89 -6.62 -12.19
N ASP A 11 -13.86 -7.19 -11.55
CA ASP A 11 -13.87 -8.56 -11.03
C ASP A 11 -14.44 -8.58 -9.59
N GLU A 12 -14.76 -7.40 -9.03
CA GLU A 12 -15.29 -7.19 -7.68
C GLU A 12 -14.57 -7.98 -6.57
N PRO A 13 -13.21 -8.01 -6.54
CA PRO A 13 -12.49 -8.82 -5.56
C PRO A 13 -12.77 -8.37 -4.13
N ARG A 14 -12.78 -9.33 -3.21
CA ARG A 14 -12.95 -9.10 -1.77
C ARG A 14 -11.83 -9.80 -1.02
N LEU A 15 -11.35 -9.16 0.04
CA LEU A 15 -10.31 -9.69 0.92
C LEU A 15 -10.63 -9.28 2.36
N ARG A 16 -10.70 -10.24 3.26
CA ARG A 16 -11.02 -10.06 4.67
C ARG A 16 -9.75 -10.09 5.51
N LEU A 17 -9.12 -8.93 5.63
CA LEU A 17 -7.93 -8.77 6.47
C LEU A 17 -8.29 -8.71 7.96
N ASP A 18 -7.44 -9.27 8.82
CA ASP A 18 -7.54 -9.07 10.28
C ASP A 18 -7.30 -7.59 10.62
N TYR A 19 -8.34 -6.90 11.07
CA TYR A 19 -8.31 -5.47 11.40
C TYR A 19 -7.37 -5.14 12.56
N ARG A 20 -7.02 -6.13 13.39
CA ARG A 20 -6.05 -5.99 14.49
C ARG A 20 -4.62 -5.87 13.95
N ARG A 21 -4.36 -6.43 12.76
CA ARG A 21 -3.05 -6.47 12.11
C ARG A 21 -2.92 -5.49 10.93
N PHE A 22 -4.03 -5.12 10.30
CA PHE A 22 -4.05 -4.29 9.11
C PHE A 22 -4.87 -3.02 9.29
N SER A 23 -4.24 -1.89 9.00
CA SER A 23 -4.98 -0.64 8.78
C SER A 23 -5.85 -0.78 7.54
N TYR A 24 -7.01 -0.13 7.54
CA TYR A 24 -7.97 -0.11 6.43
C TYR A 24 -8.62 -1.47 6.08
N ALA A 25 -8.53 -2.50 6.93
CA ALA A 25 -9.07 -3.83 6.65
C ALA A 25 -10.51 -3.81 6.08
N GLY A 26 -11.42 -3.04 6.69
CA GLY A 26 -12.81 -2.91 6.22
C GLY A 26 -12.98 -2.26 4.83
N LYS A 27 -11.93 -1.74 4.20
CA LYS A 27 -11.98 -1.19 2.84
C LYS A 27 -11.80 -2.26 1.75
N PHE A 28 -11.23 -3.41 2.11
CA PHE A 28 -10.94 -4.50 1.18
C PHE A 28 -12.13 -5.46 0.96
N VAL A 29 -13.18 -5.37 1.77
CA VAL A 29 -14.38 -6.22 1.65
C VAL A 29 -15.46 -5.64 0.74
N THR A 30 -15.26 -4.45 0.15
CA THR A 30 -16.33 -3.67 -0.49
C THR A 30 -16.72 -4.13 -1.90
N GLY A 31 -15.81 -4.81 -2.63
CA GLY A 31 -16.00 -5.22 -4.03
C GLY A 31 -15.98 -4.07 -5.05
N LYS A 32 -15.58 -2.85 -4.66
CA LYS A 32 -15.61 -1.65 -5.54
C LYS A 32 -14.25 -1.28 -6.14
N THR A 33 -13.20 -2.00 -5.76
CA THR A 33 -11.80 -1.71 -6.11
C THR A 33 -11.13 -2.99 -6.57
N GLY A 34 -10.12 -2.86 -7.42
CA GLY A 34 -9.18 -3.95 -7.64
C GLY A 34 -8.33 -4.15 -6.38
N ILE A 35 -7.81 -5.36 -6.19
CA ILE A 35 -7.00 -5.74 -5.03
C ILE A 35 -5.77 -6.50 -5.48
N ALA A 36 -4.61 -6.14 -4.95
CA ALA A 36 -3.41 -6.95 -5.01
C ALA A 36 -2.80 -7.12 -3.62
N VAL A 37 -2.04 -8.20 -3.45
CA VAL A 37 -1.51 -8.63 -2.17
C VAL A 37 -0.06 -9.09 -2.28
N VAL A 38 0.61 -9.08 -1.15
CA VAL A 38 1.76 -9.95 -0.88
C VAL A 38 1.29 -11.07 0.02
N ARG A 39 1.40 -12.32 -0.43
CA ARG A 39 1.04 -13.51 0.35
C ARG A 39 2.25 -14.41 0.63
N GLY A 40 2.18 -15.18 1.71
CA GLY A 40 3.19 -16.13 2.16
C GLY A 40 3.51 -15.95 3.64
N GLU A 41 4.60 -16.57 4.07
CA GLU A 41 5.09 -16.50 5.44
C GLU A 41 6.10 -15.36 5.61
N PRO A 42 6.14 -14.71 6.79
CA PRO A 42 7.23 -13.83 7.17
C PRO A 42 8.56 -14.62 7.25
N PRO A 43 9.73 -13.95 7.24
CA PRO A 43 11.01 -14.60 7.49
C PRO A 43 11.00 -15.36 8.81
N ALA A 44 11.68 -16.52 8.86
CA ALA A 44 11.67 -17.40 10.04
C ALA A 44 12.28 -16.77 11.31
N ASP A 45 13.15 -15.78 11.12
CA ASP A 45 13.78 -14.98 12.18
C ASP A 45 12.94 -13.77 12.61
N HIS A 46 11.81 -13.51 11.95
CA HIS A 46 10.92 -12.43 12.34
C HIS A 46 10.02 -12.85 13.50
N GLU A 47 10.17 -12.20 14.66
CA GLU A 47 9.21 -12.34 15.75
C GLU A 47 7.84 -11.84 15.26
N SER A 48 6.92 -12.77 15.03
CA SER A 48 5.53 -12.42 14.72
C SER A 48 4.84 -11.97 15.99
N THR A 49 4.01 -10.93 15.90
CA THR A 49 3.12 -10.57 17.02
C THR A 49 2.24 -11.77 17.34
N SER A 50 2.39 -12.32 18.55
CA SER A 50 1.57 -13.45 19.00
C SER A 50 0.09 -13.08 18.96
N VAL A 51 -0.76 -14.07 18.73
CA VAL A 51 -2.22 -13.88 18.77
C VAL A 51 -2.65 -13.31 20.12
N ASP A 52 -2.00 -13.72 21.21
CA ASP A 52 -2.23 -13.21 22.57
C ASP A 52 -1.94 -11.71 22.74
N SER A 53 -1.07 -11.15 21.89
CA SER A 53 -0.77 -9.70 21.90
C SER A 53 -1.81 -8.89 21.12
N LEU A 54 -2.65 -9.55 20.31
CA LEU A 54 -3.76 -8.92 19.63
C LEU A 54 -4.95 -8.83 20.59
N GLY A 55 -5.72 -7.75 20.51
CA GLY A 55 -6.96 -7.66 21.27
C GLY A 55 -7.89 -8.85 20.99
N PRO A 56 -8.77 -9.21 21.95
CA PRO A 56 -9.69 -10.33 21.77
C PRO A 56 -10.61 -10.09 20.58
N LEU A 57 -10.97 -11.16 19.88
CA LEU A 57 -12.05 -11.11 18.91
C LEU A 57 -13.40 -11.06 19.64
N PRO A 58 -14.41 -10.40 19.06
CA PRO A 58 -15.80 -10.57 19.46
C PRO A 58 -16.22 -12.06 19.47
N GLU A 59 -17.16 -12.44 20.34
CA GLU A 59 -17.59 -13.84 20.50
C GLU A 59 -18.16 -14.47 19.22
N ASP A 60 -18.68 -13.66 18.31
CA ASP A 60 -19.25 -14.05 17.01
C ASP A 60 -18.23 -14.12 15.88
N LEU A 61 -16.94 -13.86 16.16
CA LEU A 61 -15.87 -13.78 15.17
C LEU A 61 -14.77 -14.81 15.43
N SER A 62 -14.49 -15.64 14.43
CA SER A 62 -13.38 -16.61 14.47
C SER A 62 -12.17 -16.16 13.65
N GLU A 63 -10.96 -16.60 14.02
CA GLU A 63 -9.74 -16.26 13.25
C GLU A 63 -9.81 -16.78 11.80
N SER A 64 -10.43 -17.95 11.60
CA SER A 64 -10.61 -18.56 10.28
C SER A 64 -11.48 -17.77 9.30
N GLU A 65 -12.16 -16.71 9.76
CA GLU A 65 -12.88 -15.80 8.86
C GLU A 65 -11.97 -14.80 8.14
N PHE A 66 -10.72 -14.65 8.59
CA PHE A 66 -9.75 -13.76 7.95
C PHE A 66 -8.89 -14.53 6.94
N ASP A 67 -8.49 -13.82 5.88
CA ASP A 67 -7.52 -14.34 4.92
C ASP A 67 -6.13 -14.38 5.55
N ASP A 68 -5.72 -15.59 5.93
CA ASP A 68 -4.40 -15.85 6.48
C ASP A 68 -3.29 -15.78 5.42
N GLY A 69 -2.05 -15.62 5.90
CA GLY A 69 -0.87 -15.58 5.02
C GLY A 69 -0.76 -14.30 4.19
N ILE A 70 -1.56 -13.28 4.43
CA ILE A 70 -1.38 -11.96 3.84
C ILE A 70 -0.34 -11.16 4.65
N LEU A 71 0.60 -10.54 3.94
CA LEU A 71 1.67 -9.72 4.52
C LEU A 71 1.48 -8.23 4.19
N ALA A 72 0.92 -7.93 3.01
CA ALA A 72 0.56 -6.58 2.58
C ALA A 72 -0.58 -6.63 1.56
N ALA A 73 -1.36 -5.56 1.46
CA ALA A 73 -2.46 -5.45 0.51
C ALA A 73 -2.58 -4.01 -0.02
N VAL A 74 -3.05 -3.89 -1.26
CA VAL A 74 -3.38 -2.61 -1.89
C VAL A 74 -4.71 -2.69 -2.63
N ALA A 75 -5.60 -1.75 -2.34
CA ALA A 75 -6.84 -1.52 -3.07
C ALA A 75 -6.65 -0.36 -4.05
N PHE A 76 -7.17 -0.49 -5.28
CA PHE A 76 -6.98 0.51 -6.33
C PHE A 76 -8.18 0.64 -7.27
N ASN A 77 -8.28 1.76 -7.99
CA ASN A 77 -9.30 1.97 -9.02
C ASN A 77 -8.85 3.00 -10.07
N ALA A 78 -9.53 3.04 -11.22
CA ALA A 78 -9.28 4.07 -12.22
C ALA A 78 -9.59 5.47 -11.67
N ASP A 79 -8.84 6.46 -12.15
CA ASP A 79 -9.22 7.86 -12.00
C ASP A 79 -10.52 8.12 -12.77
N ARG A 80 -11.39 8.96 -12.20
CA ARG A 80 -12.69 9.29 -12.79
C ARG A 80 -12.59 10.37 -13.87
N THR A 81 -11.55 11.19 -13.82
CA THR A 81 -11.35 12.32 -14.75
C THR A 81 -10.21 12.07 -15.72
N ASP A 82 -9.35 11.09 -15.45
CA ASP A 82 -8.20 10.74 -16.28
C ASP A 82 -8.20 9.24 -16.61
N PRO A 83 -8.63 8.81 -17.81
CA PRO A 83 -8.71 7.40 -18.15
C PRO A 83 -7.34 6.71 -18.23
N LYS A 84 -6.24 7.47 -18.22
CA LYS A 84 -4.87 6.95 -18.26
C LYS A 84 -4.23 6.81 -16.87
N ALA A 85 -4.96 7.16 -15.81
CA ALA A 85 -4.46 7.09 -14.45
C ALA A 85 -5.15 6.07 -13.56
N LEU A 86 -4.36 5.46 -12.68
CA LEU A 86 -4.79 4.54 -11.65
C LEU A 86 -4.53 5.13 -10.27
N TRP A 87 -5.51 5.07 -9.36
CA TRP A 87 -5.34 5.44 -7.96
C TRP A 87 -5.10 4.22 -7.09
N LEU A 88 -4.01 4.22 -6.33
CA LEU A 88 -3.88 3.38 -5.15
C LEU A 88 -4.62 4.07 -4.00
N ARG A 89 -5.64 3.41 -3.44
CA ARG A 89 -6.55 3.99 -2.45
C ARG A 89 -6.16 3.63 -1.03
N TYR A 90 -5.89 2.37 -0.78
CA TYR A 90 -5.54 1.86 0.54
C TYR A 90 -4.39 0.89 0.39
N LEU A 91 -3.20 1.30 0.82
CA LEU A 91 -2.02 0.44 0.87
C LEU A 91 -1.71 0.16 2.35
N THR A 92 -1.62 -1.12 2.71
CA THR A 92 -1.45 -1.55 4.08
C THR A 92 -0.46 -2.71 4.15
N VAL A 93 0.34 -2.71 5.22
CA VAL A 93 1.30 -3.77 5.56
C VAL A 93 0.93 -4.26 6.94
N ARG A 94 1.07 -5.57 7.17
CA ARG A 94 0.85 -6.20 8.48
C ARG A 94 1.66 -5.47 9.54
N SER A 95 1.03 -5.12 10.66
CA SER A 95 1.59 -4.18 11.65
C SER A 95 2.98 -4.56 12.13
N ASP A 96 3.22 -5.83 12.39
CA ASP A 96 4.49 -6.42 12.82
C ASP A 96 5.60 -6.35 11.76
N LEU A 97 5.24 -6.30 10.48
CA LEU A 97 6.20 -6.24 9.36
C LEU A 97 6.52 -4.81 8.93
N ARG A 98 5.90 -3.79 9.54
CA ARG A 98 6.18 -2.38 9.23
C ARG A 98 7.56 -2.03 9.76
N GLY A 99 8.39 -1.43 8.91
CA GLY A 99 9.77 -1.06 9.29
C GLY A 99 10.75 -2.24 9.37
N SER A 100 10.32 -3.48 9.11
CA SER A 100 11.18 -4.69 9.12
C SER A 100 12.30 -4.73 8.07
N GLY A 101 12.39 -3.73 7.18
CA GLY A 101 13.31 -3.74 6.04
C GLY A 101 12.88 -4.59 4.84
N LEU A 102 11.74 -5.31 4.92
CA LEU A 102 11.23 -6.13 3.81
C LEU A 102 10.63 -5.34 2.64
N GLU A 103 10.37 -4.05 2.86
CA GLU A 103 9.84 -3.10 1.88
C GLU A 103 8.58 -3.58 1.15
N LEU A 104 7.70 -4.29 1.86
CA LEU A 104 6.49 -4.89 1.28
C LEU A 104 5.57 -3.87 0.61
N GLY A 105 5.33 -2.73 1.25
CA GLY A 105 4.53 -1.64 0.70
C GLY A 105 5.11 -1.11 -0.62
N PRO A 106 6.37 -0.65 -0.64
CA PRO A 106 7.03 -0.21 -1.86
C PRO A 106 7.04 -1.25 -3.00
N ARG A 107 7.41 -2.48 -2.68
CA ARG A 107 7.45 -3.57 -3.66
C ARG A 107 6.07 -3.87 -4.24
N LEU A 108 5.01 -3.79 -3.42
CA LEU A 108 3.63 -3.97 -3.87
C LEU A 108 3.16 -2.82 -4.77
N ALA A 109 3.55 -1.58 -4.46
CA ALA A 109 3.27 -0.43 -5.34
C ALA A 109 3.97 -0.57 -6.69
N ALA A 110 5.25 -1.00 -6.71
CA ALA A 110 5.99 -1.28 -7.94
C ALA A 110 5.35 -2.42 -8.76
N PHE A 111 4.90 -3.49 -8.09
CA PHE A 111 4.16 -4.57 -8.73
C PHE A 111 2.88 -4.08 -9.42
N ILE A 112 2.07 -3.26 -8.75
CA ILE A 112 0.85 -2.71 -9.36
C ILE A 112 1.15 -1.74 -10.49
N LYS A 113 2.19 -0.91 -10.40
CA LYS A 113 2.63 -0.07 -11.53
C LYS A 113 2.87 -0.89 -12.79
N ALA A 114 3.57 -2.01 -12.67
CA ALA A 114 3.83 -2.91 -13.80
C ALA A 114 2.52 -3.49 -14.39
N ARG A 115 1.59 -3.95 -13.53
CA ARG A 115 0.27 -4.44 -13.98
C ARG A 115 -0.60 -3.35 -14.59
N ALA A 116 -0.48 -2.12 -14.11
CA ALA A 116 -1.16 -0.96 -14.67
C ALA A 116 -0.64 -0.63 -16.08
N ALA A 117 0.68 -0.71 -16.29
CA ALA A 117 1.31 -0.53 -17.61
C ALA A 117 0.75 -1.53 -18.64
N GLU A 118 0.67 -2.82 -18.26
CA GLU A 118 0.12 -3.90 -19.11
C GLU A 118 -1.33 -3.64 -19.53
N ARG A 119 -2.09 -2.89 -18.72
CA ARG A 119 -3.49 -2.52 -19.01
C ARG A 119 -3.63 -1.16 -19.70
N GLY A 120 -2.53 -0.52 -20.06
CA GLY A 120 -2.51 0.74 -20.81
C GLY A 120 -2.69 2.01 -19.98
N TYR A 121 -2.55 1.92 -18.66
CA TYR A 121 -2.39 3.10 -17.80
C TYR A 121 -0.98 3.66 -17.96
N THR A 122 -0.84 4.99 -17.95
CA THR A 122 0.45 5.68 -18.06
C THR A 122 0.93 6.24 -16.73
N THR A 123 0.00 6.44 -15.77
CA THR A 123 0.29 7.10 -14.50
C THR A 123 -0.38 6.36 -13.34
N VAL A 124 0.34 6.23 -12.22
CA VAL A 124 -0.23 5.78 -10.94
C VAL A 124 -0.16 6.92 -9.94
N ARG A 125 -1.24 7.12 -9.20
CA ARG A 125 -1.42 8.16 -8.18
C ARG A 125 -1.72 7.53 -6.83
N ILE A 126 -1.30 8.21 -5.77
CA ILE A 126 -1.63 7.84 -4.39
C ILE A 126 -1.57 9.09 -3.53
N ALA A 127 -2.52 9.21 -2.61
CA ALA A 127 -2.55 10.26 -1.60
C ALA A 127 -2.06 9.66 -0.27
N VAL A 128 -1.13 10.33 0.40
CA VAL A 128 -0.60 9.87 1.69
C VAL A 128 -0.68 10.95 2.76
N ASN A 129 -1.04 10.57 3.97
CA ASN A 129 -1.15 11.46 5.13
C ASN A 129 -0.07 11.20 6.19
N ASN A 130 0.89 10.31 5.94
CA ASN A 130 1.94 9.94 6.88
C ASN A 130 3.31 10.00 6.19
N VAL A 131 4.31 10.51 6.93
CA VAL A 131 5.69 10.68 6.45
C VAL A 131 6.36 9.36 6.08
N PHE A 132 6.09 8.26 6.78
CA PHE A 132 6.68 6.95 6.47
C PHE A 132 6.16 6.43 5.12
N SER A 133 4.86 6.59 4.86
CA SER A 133 4.26 6.23 3.56
C SER A 133 4.81 7.11 2.43
N TYR A 134 4.98 8.40 2.69
CA TYR A 134 5.61 9.34 1.76
C TYR A 134 7.01 8.88 1.37
N HIS A 135 7.90 8.66 2.34
CA HIS A 135 9.26 8.20 2.11
C HIS A 135 9.30 6.83 1.41
N ALA A 136 8.47 5.89 1.86
CA ALA A 136 8.42 4.54 1.30
C ALA A 136 8.05 4.55 -0.20
N LEU A 137 7.14 5.42 -0.64
CA LEU A 137 6.72 5.45 -2.05
C LEU A 137 7.76 6.06 -2.99
N TYR A 138 8.66 6.92 -2.50
CA TYR A 138 9.83 7.35 -3.29
C TYR A 138 10.70 6.17 -3.70
N LYS A 139 10.85 5.16 -2.82
CA LYS A 139 11.53 3.91 -3.16
C LYS A 139 10.85 3.18 -4.34
N SER A 140 9.56 3.38 -4.55
CA SER A 140 8.80 2.78 -5.67
C SER A 140 8.80 3.63 -6.95
N GLY A 141 9.62 4.68 -6.97
CA GLY A 141 9.73 5.61 -8.09
C GLY A 141 8.55 6.59 -8.20
N PHE A 142 7.85 6.87 -7.10
CA PHE A 142 6.90 7.97 -7.03
C PHE A 142 7.60 9.27 -6.64
N ALA A 143 7.03 10.41 -7.06
CA ALA A 143 7.45 11.74 -6.63
C ALA A 143 6.24 12.55 -6.17
N ALA A 144 6.46 13.47 -5.24
CA ALA A 144 5.44 14.41 -4.80
C ALA A 144 5.06 15.36 -5.94
N THR A 145 3.76 15.61 -6.13
CA THR A 145 3.31 16.59 -7.13
C THR A 145 3.15 18.01 -6.58
N GLY A 146 3.36 18.20 -5.28
CA GLY A 146 3.05 19.45 -4.57
C GLY A 146 1.56 19.76 -4.43
N ARG A 147 0.67 18.82 -4.80
CA ARG A 147 -0.78 18.95 -4.62
C ARG A 147 -1.23 18.20 -3.38
N GLU A 148 -2.26 18.72 -2.74
CA GLU A 148 -2.87 18.11 -1.57
C GLU A 148 -4.34 17.79 -1.81
N THR A 149 -4.86 16.79 -1.12
CA THR A 149 -6.31 16.59 -0.98
C THR A 149 -6.83 17.36 0.24
N GLY A 150 -8.16 17.47 0.37
CA GLY A 150 -8.81 18.18 1.49
C GLY A 150 -8.59 17.57 2.90
N LEU A 151 -7.77 16.52 3.04
CA LEU A 151 -7.45 15.85 4.31
C LEU A 151 -5.95 15.92 4.64
N ALA A 152 -5.25 16.94 4.14
CA ALA A 152 -3.79 17.05 4.24
C ALA A 152 -3.07 15.81 3.68
N GLU A 153 -3.62 15.16 2.64
CA GLU A 153 -2.90 14.08 1.97
C GLU A 153 -2.07 14.67 0.84
N LEU A 154 -0.78 14.38 0.82
CA LEU A 154 0.08 14.73 -0.31
C LEU A 154 -0.14 13.74 -1.43
N ILE A 155 -0.35 14.25 -2.65
CA ILE A 155 -0.45 13.41 -3.83
C ILE A 155 0.95 13.11 -4.37
N LEU A 156 1.24 11.83 -4.52
CA LEU A 156 2.40 11.34 -5.26
C LEU A 156 1.96 10.70 -6.57
N GLU A 157 2.82 10.82 -7.57
CA GLU A 157 2.63 10.23 -8.89
C GLU A 157 3.87 9.50 -9.37
N ALA A 158 3.66 8.48 -10.20
CA ALA A 158 4.71 7.81 -10.93
C ALA A 158 4.24 7.43 -12.34
N PRO A 159 5.07 7.61 -13.39
CA PRO A 159 4.88 6.92 -14.66
C PRO A 159 4.83 5.41 -14.44
N THR A 160 4.01 4.68 -15.18
CA THR A 160 3.89 3.21 -15.04
C THR A 160 5.11 2.46 -15.59
N ASP A 161 5.80 3.04 -16.57
CA ASP A 161 6.94 2.47 -17.30
C ASP A 161 8.31 3.03 -16.87
N ALA A 162 8.33 4.02 -15.99
CA ALA A 162 9.55 4.69 -15.54
C ALA A 162 9.49 5.10 -14.06
N GLN A 163 10.60 5.63 -13.58
CA GLN A 163 10.65 6.35 -12.32
C GLN A 163 10.22 7.80 -12.56
N ALA A 164 9.53 8.39 -11.59
CA ALA A 164 9.31 9.83 -11.61
C ALA A 164 10.66 10.57 -11.55
N ASN A 165 10.73 11.73 -12.18
CA ASN A 165 11.90 12.59 -12.02
C ASN A 165 11.91 13.13 -10.59
N VAL A 166 12.90 12.71 -9.80
CA VAL A 166 13.03 13.08 -8.39
C VAL A 166 14.18 14.07 -8.23
N SER A 167 14.00 15.02 -7.31
CA SER A 167 15.06 15.91 -6.85
C SER A 167 15.01 16.03 -5.33
N MET A 168 16.15 16.31 -4.71
CA MET A 168 16.22 16.65 -3.29
C MET A 168 15.22 17.75 -2.93
N SER A 169 15.10 18.78 -3.76
CA SER A 169 14.17 19.90 -3.52
C SER A 169 12.71 19.45 -3.49
N THR A 170 12.26 18.64 -4.45
CA THR A 170 10.88 18.12 -4.48
C THR A 170 10.62 17.20 -3.30
N TYR A 171 11.59 16.35 -2.95
CA TYR A 171 11.50 15.44 -1.83
C TYR A 171 11.38 16.19 -0.49
N GLN A 172 12.26 17.16 -0.25
CA GLN A 172 12.25 17.99 0.95
C GLN A 172 11.00 18.86 1.04
N CYS A 173 10.53 19.43 -0.07
CA CYS A 173 9.30 20.21 -0.09
C CYS A 173 8.08 19.41 0.39
N GLY A 174 7.99 18.11 0.06
CA GLY A 174 6.95 17.25 0.61
C GLY A 174 7.16 16.92 2.09
N LEU A 175 8.40 16.73 2.56
CA LEU A 175 8.69 16.58 4.00
C LEU A 175 8.30 17.82 4.80
N ASP A 176 8.51 19.02 4.25
CA ASP A 176 8.12 20.28 4.88
C ASP A 176 6.62 20.40 5.12
N GLN A 177 5.79 19.75 4.30
CA GLN A 177 4.34 19.71 4.53
C GLN A 177 3.95 18.81 5.71
N PHE A 178 4.77 17.83 6.07
CA PHE A 178 4.59 17.06 7.31
C PHE A 178 5.10 17.83 8.52
N ARG A 179 6.23 18.56 8.40
CA ARG A 179 6.80 19.41 9.48
C ARG A 179 5.83 20.49 9.96
N LYS A 180 4.89 20.93 9.12
CA LYS A 180 3.87 21.95 9.46
C LYS A 180 2.66 21.38 10.23
N ARG A 181 2.57 20.07 10.42
CA ARG A 181 1.40 19.43 11.05
C ARG A 181 1.52 19.43 12.56
N GLU A 182 0.37 19.53 13.21
CA GLU A 182 0.24 19.32 14.64
C GLU A 182 -0.06 17.84 14.94
N GLY A 183 0.33 17.36 16.13
CA GLY A 183 0.00 16.01 16.59
C GLY A 183 0.81 14.89 15.94
N LEU A 184 2.04 15.18 15.51
CA LEU A 184 2.99 14.16 15.08
C LEU A 184 3.34 13.23 16.25
N SER A 185 3.55 11.96 15.96
CA SER A 185 4.13 11.03 16.92
C SER A 185 5.65 11.25 17.07
N ASP A 186 6.22 10.86 18.21
CA ASP A 186 7.67 10.96 18.46
C ASP A 186 8.51 10.32 17.34
N ALA A 187 8.02 9.23 16.76
CA ALA A 187 8.66 8.54 15.65
C ALA A 187 8.64 9.38 14.35
N GLU A 188 7.54 10.09 14.07
CA GLU A 188 7.44 10.97 12.91
C GLU A 188 8.32 12.21 13.08
N GLU A 189 8.37 12.79 14.28
CA GLU A 189 9.25 13.92 14.58
C GLU A 189 10.72 13.55 14.42
N THR A 190 11.13 12.42 15.01
CA THR A 190 12.51 11.90 14.89
C THR A 190 12.86 11.65 13.43
N PHE A 191 11.96 10.99 12.68
CA PHE A 191 12.18 10.71 11.27
C PHE A 191 12.37 12.01 10.46
N LEU A 192 11.55 13.03 10.70
CA LEU A 192 11.64 14.32 9.98
C LEU A 192 12.92 15.10 10.28
N GLN A 193 13.44 14.98 11.50
CA GLN A 193 14.74 15.56 11.90
C GLN A 193 15.90 14.83 11.23
N GLU A 194 15.90 13.49 11.26
CA GLU A 194 16.94 12.68 10.62
C GLU A 194 17.01 12.85 9.09
N HIS A 195 15.88 13.23 8.47
CA HIS A 195 15.78 13.43 7.02
C HIS A 195 15.80 14.92 6.61
N GLU A 196 16.35 15.81 7.45
CA GLU A 196 16.59 17.20 7.07
C GLU A 196 17.74 17.30 6.06
N SER A 197 17.49 17.97 4.93
CA SER A 197 18.50 18.18 3.89
C SER A 197 19.16 16.89 3.35
N VAL A 198 18.44 15.78 3.38
CA VAL A 198 18.86 14.49 2.81
C VAL A 198 18.24 14.30 1.42
N ASP A 199 18.96 13.60 0.54
CA ASP A 199 18.46 13.15 -0.77
C ASP A 199 17.27 12.17 -0.64
N PRO A 200 16.42 12.04 -1.68
CA PRO A 200 15.40 10.99 -1.70
C PRO A 200 16.04 9.60 -1.61
N PRO A 201 15.33 8.61 -1.02
CA PRO A 201 15.88 7.26 -0.91
C PRO A 201 16.09 6.63 -2.29
N GLU A 202 17.07 5.73 -2.39
CA GLU A 202 17.30 4.97 -3.62
C GLU A 202 16.07 4.13 -4.00
N PRO A 203 15.68 4.13 -5.29
CA PRO A 203 14.58 3.30 -5.74
C PRO A 203 14.89 1.80 -5.64
N ILE A 204 13.88 1.02 -5.24
CA ILE A 204 13.98 -0.43 -5.22
C ILE A 204 13.99 -1.00 -6.64
N HIS A 205 15.01 -1.79 -6.96
CA HIS A 205 15.05 -2.57 -8.19
C HIS A 205 14.23 -3.85 -8.00
N THR A 206 12.99 -3.85 -8.47
CA THR A 206 12.20 -5.09 -8.51
C THR A 206 12.69 -5.96 -9.66
N GLY A 207 13.42 -7.04 -9.34
CA GLY A 207 13.74 -8.09 -10.30
C GLY A 207 12.44 -8.62 -10.93
N ARG A 208 12.46 -8.82 -12.26
CA ARG A 208 11.33 -9.26 -13.08
C ARG A 208 10.89 -10.67 -12.67
N SER A 209 10.05 -10.81 -11.65
CA SER A 209 9.55 -12.10 -11.19
C SER A 209 8.17 -11.96 -10.56
N ALA A 210 7.12 -12.02 -11.39
CA ALA A 210 5.77 -12.34 -10.92
C ALA A 210 4.92 -12.83 -12.10
N GLN A 211 4.78 -14.15 -12.26
CA GLN A 211 3.80 -14.77 -13.15
C GLN A 211 3.01 -15.83 -12.39
N HIS A 212 1.94 -15.40 -11.72
CA HIS A 212 0.70 -16.18 -11.65
C HIS A 212 -0.47 -15.21 -11.46
N VAL A 213 -1.47 -15.32 -12.33
CA VAL A 213 -2.79 -14.70 -12.12
C VAL A 213 -3.64 -15.86 -11.67
N ASP A 214 -3.85 -15.97 -10.35
CA ASP A 214 -4.70 -17.01 -9.78
C ASP A 214 -6.12 -16.46 -9.72
N SER A 215 -6.98 -16.95 -10.61
CA SER A 215 -8.40 -16.59 -10.70
C SER A 215 -9.29 -17.30 -9.66
N GLY A 216 -8.70 -17.85 -8.59
CA GLY A 216 -9.40 -18.60 -7.56
C GLY A 216 -9.71 -17.80 -6.30
N VAL A 217 -10.71 -16.91 -6.34
CA VAL A 217 -11.44 -16.49 -5.12
C VAL A 217 -12.86 -17.00 -5.24
N SER A 218 -13.18 -18.07 -4.51
CA SER A 218 -14.56 -18.52 -4.32
C SER A 218 -15.31 -17.48 -3.49
N ASN A 219 -16.20 -16.72 -4.14
CA ASN A 219 -17.18 -15.90 -3.42
C ASN A 219 -18.00 -16.80 -2.50
N PRO A 220 -18.18 -16.47 -1.20
CA PRO A 220 -19.16 -17.15 -0.36
C PRO A 220 -20.56 -16.92 -0.94
N PRO A 221 -21.47 -17.91 -0.88
CA PRO A 221 -22.81 -17.77 -1.44
C PRO A 221 -23.55 -16.68 -0.67
N GLY A 222 -23.94 -15.61 -1.38
CA GLY A 222 -24.83 -14.60 -0.84
C GLY A 222 -26.17 -15.24 -0.49
N THR A 223 -26.51 -15.24 0.79
CA THR A 223 -27.86 -15.52 1.27
C THR A 223 -28.79 -14.46 0.73
N SER A 224 -29.66 -14.86 -0.20
CA SER A 224 -30.83 -14.10 -0.60
C SER A 224 -31.98 -14.50 0.32
N GLU A 225 -32.52 -13.55 1.07
CA GLU A 225 -33.92 -13.52 1.51
C GLU A 225 -34.61 -12.34 0.81
#